data_AF-A0A5C3MDY3-F1
#
_entry.id   AF-A0A5C3MDY3-F1
#
_cell.length_a   1.000
_cell.length_b   1.000
_cell.length_c   1.000
_cell.angle_alpha   90.00
_cell.angle_beta   90.00
_cell.angle_gamma   90.00
#
_symmetry.space_group_name_H-M   'P 1'
#
loop_
_entity.id
_entity.type
_entity.pdbx_description
1 polymer ?
#
loop_
_entity_poly.entity_id
_entity_poly.type
_entity_poly.pdbx_seq_one_letter_code
_entity_poly.pdbx_strand_id
1 'polypeptide(L)'
;MKLLSPILISRSGLPSKLAFEVSYIDYQRQQLDLRYKQNPSQLLDEGYFDHPLCKIVAKMRTRPTNPITARRFVVTSFFALFSCVLSGSSQVRVLFTEHNYPWAPYFPNKIFVWIFAAFQIMLQAIWLGTMFRIDPTGDSTSPRVRRRRGESISPIEEQGLMDDPELELGDMREELLEPEPSQFAYVPYYIVANIWMGAWSVTWLSGRHIIAQFFLSLNAATHIFGLFWVLYAKRKHSLCRENFLTHLVAKTSCGLAVLYMWKNWGSIDDITPPSTPETVQTGVIFVLLTICSGPDPTLGIALLYDLLALMIGQPEYAKHQSAKWHRAFIYIFICVALAMVGDLIWCAGWVRGEMQRGISMLRRGGPVLSSGSGSAISSALTEVPIHGHAMRPSSDVEPEEVSMLPLSLKGDATRMGHGYEIDRGRSAGAVSGSDNDVIGFAGRLGQAEEW
;
A
#
# COMPACT_ATOMS: atom_id res chain seq x y z
N MET A 1 20.51 -20.79 1.33
CA MET A 1 19.72 -19.55 1.53
C MET A 1 20.66 -18.39 1.91
N LYS A 2 21.55 -17.98 1.00
CA LYS A 2 22.44 -16.81 1.14
C LYS A 2 22.42 -16.11 -0.21
N LEU A 3 21.58 -15.09 -0.38
CA LEU A 3 21.58 -14.19 -1.55
C LEU A 3 20.55 -13.06 -1.34
N LEU A 4 20.85 -12.10 -0.46
CA LEU A 4 20.25 -10.76 -0.50
C LEU A 4 21.25 -9.78 0.16
N SER A 5 22.08 -9.15 -0.66
CA SER A 5 22.83 -7.93 -0.31
C SER A 5 22.22 -6.78 -1.12
N PRO A 6 21.80 -5.67 -0.50
CA PRO A 6 21.23 -4.54 -1.22
C PRO A 6 22.32 -3.65 -1.83
N ILE A 7 22.19 -3.44 -3.14
CA ILE A 7 22.93 -2.43 -3.92
C ILE A 7 22.50 -1.04 -3.43
N LEU A 8 23.38 -0.37 -2.69
CA LEU A 8 23.27 1.06 -2.38
C LEU A 8 23.66 1.87 -3.63
N ILE A 9 22.68 2.40 -4.34
CA ILE A 9 22.89 3.41 -5.37
C ILE A 9 23.11 4.76 -4.66
N SER A 10 24.37 5.17 -4.62
CA SER A 10 24.81 6.51 -4.19
C SER A 10 24.15 7.59 -5.04
N ARG A 11 23.51 8.56 -4.37
CA ARG A 11 22.82 9.70 -4.98
C ARG A 11 23.76 10.90 -5.14
N SER A 12 24.97 10.68 -5.68
CA SER A 12 26.05 11.69 -5.74
C SER A 12 26.11 12.53 -7.02
N GLY A 13 24.98 12.77 -7.69
CA GLY A 13 24.95 13.33 -9.05
C GLY A 13 24.33 14.73 -9.23
N LEU A 14 23.97 15.47 -8.17
CA LEU A 14 23.51 16.85 -8.35
C LEU A 14 24.71 17.82 -8.25
N PRO A 15 24.92 18.72 -9.23
CA PRO A 15 25.95 19.74 -9.11
C PRO A 15 25.69 20.59 -7.85
N SER A 16 26.71 20.72 -7.00
CA SER A 16 26.66 21.37 -5.68
C SER A 16 26.00 22.76 -5.69
N LYS A 17 26.09 23.46 -6.82
CA LYS A 17 25.46 24.77 -7.05
C LYS A 17 23.93 24.73 -7.06
N LEU A 18 23.33 23.69 -7.67
CA LEU A 18 21.87 23.50 -7.72
C LEU A 18 21.30 23.01 -6.39
N ALA A 19 22.06 22.19 -5.64
CA ALA A 19 21.66 21.78 -4.30
C ALA A 19 21.61 22.97 -3.33
N PHE A 20 22.57 23.90 -3.46
CA PHE A 20 22.60 25.12 -2.65
C PHE A 20 21.46 26.09 -3.00
N GLU A 21 21.17 26.31 -4.28
CA GLU A 21 20.06 27.20 -4.68
C GLU A 21 18.69 26.66 -4.28
N VAL A 22 18.45 25.35 -4.41
CA VAL A 22 17.19 24.73 -3.96
C VAL A 22 17.05 24.83 -2.43
N SER A 23 18.13 24.59 -1.69
CA SER A 23 18.13 24.71 -0.22
C SER A 23 17.93 26.16 0.25
N TYR A 24 18.46 27.15 -0.47
CA TYR A 24 18.29 28.57 -0.14
C TYR A 24 16.86 29.05 -0.41
N ILE A 25 16.24 28.59 -1.51
CA ILE A 25 14.85 28.91 -1.84
C ILE A 25 13.90 28.29 -0.81
N ASP A 26 14.13 27.05 -0.39
CA ASP A 26 13.30 26.40 0.64
C ASP A 26 13.46 27.07 2.03
N TYR A 27 14.67 27.51 2.38
CA TYR A 27 14.91 28.28 3.61
C TYR A 27 14.20 29.63 3.59
N GLN A 28 14.29 30.37 2.48
CA GLN A 28 13.57 31.65 2.30
C GLN A 28 12.06 31.45 2.36
N ARG A 29 11.54 30.35 1.79
CA ARG A 29 10.13 29.99 1.86
C ARG A 29 9.66 29.70 3.29
N GLN A 30 10.43 28.94 4.07
CA GLN A 30 10.12 28.67 5.48
C GLN A 30 10.13 29.94 6.33
N GLN A 31 11.12 30.82 6.13
CA GLN A 31 11.18 32.10 6.83
C GLN A 31 9.98 33.00 6.51
N LEU A 32 9.54 32.99 5.25
CA LEU A 32 8.37 33.73 4.79
C LEU A 32 7.07 33.19 5.38
N ASP A 33 6.90 31.87 5.44
CA ASP A 33 5.71 31.23 6.00
C ASP A 33 5.61 31.48 7.52
N LEU A 34 6.76 31.51 8.21
CA LEU A 34 6.84 31.86 9.64
C LEU A 34 6.47 33.33 9.89
N ARG A 35 6.97 34.26 9.05
CA ARG A 35 6.60 35.69 9.15
C ARG A 35 5.11 35.93 8.86
N TYR A 36 4.57 35.26 7.84
CA TYR A 36 3.15 35.34 7.51
C TYR A 36 2.27 34.85 8.67
N LYS A 37 2.64 33.74 9.32
CA LYS A 37 1.92 33.23 10.50
C LYS A 37 2.03 34.13 11.73
N GLN A 38 3.12 34.88 11.88
CA GLN A 38 3.33 35.76 13.03
C GLN A 38 2.57 37.09 12.93
N ASN A 39 2.44 37.69 11.74
CA ASN A 39 1.76 38.98 11.57
C ASN A 39 1.12 39.10 10.17
N PRO A 40 -0.07 38.50 9.95
CA PRO A 40 -0.74 38.52 8.65
C PRO A 40 -1.22 39.92 8.23
N SER A 41 -1.50 40.81 9.19
CA SER A 41 -1.97 42.18 8.94
C SER A 41 -0.88 43.12 8.44
N GLN A 42 0.36 43.01 8.93
CA GLN A 42 1.48 43.84 8.46
C GLN A 42 1.86 43.57 7.00
N LEU A 43 1.72 42.32 6.53
CA LEU A 43 2.03 41.97 5.14
C LEU A 43 0.96 42.44 4.14
N LEU A 44 -0.25 42.74 4.59
CA LEU A 44 -1.33 43.23 3.72
C LEU A 44 -1.22 44.73 3.44
N ASP A 45 -0.69 45.53 4.38
CA ASP A 45 -0.56 46.99 4.23
C ASP A 45 0.68 47.45 3.44
N GLU A 46 1.75 46.65 3.34
CA GLU A 46 3.00 47.06 2.68
C GLU A 46 3.04 46.87 1.14
N GLY A 47 1.90 46.65 0.46
CA GLY A 47 1.92 46.48 -1.00
C GLY A 47 2.71 45.24 -1.45
N TYR A 48 2.72 44.20 -0.61
CA TYR A 48 3.50 42.97 -0.78
C TYR A 48 3.21 42.21 -2.09
N PHE A 49 2.03 42.41 -2.69
CA PHE A 49 1.64 41.82 -3.97
C PHE A 49 2.43 42.35 -5.17
N ASP A 50 3.10 43.51 -5.06
CA ASP A 50 3.93 44.06 -6.14
C ASP A 50 5.41 43.66 -6.05
N HIS A 51 5.80 42.90 -5.01
CA HIS A 51 7.18 42.46 -4.87
C HIS A 51 7.58 41.58 -6.08
N PRO A 52 8.69 41.87 -6.78
CA PRO A 52 9.08 41.15 -7.99
C PRO A 52 9.29 39.66 -7.75
N LEU A 53 9.66 39.25 -6.52
CA LEU A 53 9.71 37.84 -6.13
C LEU A 53 8.33 37.16 -6.09
N CYS A 54 7.26 37.83 -5.67
CA CYS A 54 5.91 37.25 -5.72
C CYS A 54 5.42 37.11 -7.17
N LYS A 55 5.73 38.08 -8.04
CA LYS A 55 5.48 37.95 -9.50
C LYS A 55 6.32 36.84 -10.13
N ILE A 56 7.58 36.66 -9.72
CA ILE A 56 8.44 35.58 -10.19
C ILE A 56 7.95 34.23 -9.68
N VAL A 57 7.57 34.10 -8.41
CA VAL A 57 7.03 32.86 -7.81
C VAL A 57 5.68 32.52 -8.44
N ALA A 58 4.78 33.50 -8.62
CA ALA A 58 3.52 33.29 -9.33
C ALA A 58 3.75 32.90 -10.80
N LYS A 59 4.70 33.55 -11.49
CA LYS A 59 5.07 33.23 -12.88
C LYS A 59 5.84 31.91 -13.03
N MET A 60 6.54 31.46 -11.98
CA MET A 60 7.12 30.12 -11.92
C MET A 60 6.06 29.07 -11.61
N ARG A 61 5.01 29.42 -10.86
CA ARG A 61 3.86 28.55 -10.55
C ARG A 61 2.94 28.34 -11.75
N THR A 62 2.82 29.33 -12.64
CA THR A 62 2.04 29.23 -13.89
C THR A 62 2.84 28.76 -15.09
N ARG A 63 4.13 28.38 -14.93
CA ARG A 63 4.87 27.82 -16.06
C ARG A 63 4.33 26.42 -16.33
N PRO A 64 3.93 26.13 -17.58
CA PRO A 64 3.37 24.83 -17.94
C PRO A 64 4.35 23.75 -17.49
N THR A 65 3.80 22.77 -16.77
CA THR A 65 4.47 21.53 -16.39
C THR A 65 5.37 21.09 -17.55
N ASN A 66 6.67 20.94 -17.30
CA ASN A 66 7.65 20.56 -18.32
C ASN A 66 7.04 19.49 -19.25
N PRO A 67 7.14 19.61 -20.59
CA PRO A 67 6.55 18.65 -21.54
C PRO A 67 6.98 17.20 -21.26
N ILE A 68 8.14 17.03 -20.61
CA ILE A 68 8.66 15.76 -20.09
C ILE A 68 7.69 15.12 -19.07
N THR A 69 7.05 15.90 -18.20
CA THR A 69 6.09 15.43 -17.19
C THR A 69 4.80 14.94 -17.84
N ALA A 70 4.27 15.66 -18.83
CA ALA A 70 3.06 15.26 -19.55
C ALA A 70 3.26 13.93 -20.31
N ARG A 71 4.40 13.76 -21.01
CA ARG A 71 4.72 12.50 -21.68
C ARG A 71 4.85 11.34 -20.69
N ARG A 72 5.53 11.55 -19.55
CA ARG A 72 5.65 10.53 -18.50
C ARG A 72 4.30 10.14 -17.92
N PHE A 73 3.40 11.12 -17.74
CA PHE A 73 2.05 10.87 -17.27
C PHE A 73 1.30 9.94 -18.22
N VAL A 74 1.20 10.29 -19.51
CA VAL A 74 0.50 9.48 -20.52
C VAL A 74 1.03 8.05 -20.59
N VAL A 75 2.37 7.89 -20.59
CA VAL A 75 3.01 6.56 -20.62
C VAL A 75 2.66 5.76 -19.36
N THR A 76 2.73 6.40 -18.19
CA THR A 76 2.40 5.77 -16.91
C THR A 76 0.93 5.36 -16.85
N SER A 77 0.02 6.21 -17.34
CA SER A 77 -1.41 5.92 -17.43
C SER A 77 -1.69 4.71 -18.33
N PHE A 78 -1.03 4.66 -19.50
CA PHE A 78 -1.17 3.53 -20.41
C PHE A 78 -0.75 2.21 -19.75
N PHE A 79 0.42 2.16 -19.11
CA PHE A 79 0.87 0.95 -18.42
C PHE A 79 0.00 0.58 -17.22
N ALA A 80 -0.49 1.57 -16.47
CA ALA A 80 -1.40 1.32 -15.35
C ALA A 80 -2.72 0.69 -15.82
N LEU A 81 -3.36 1.28 -16.84
CA LEU A 81 -4.60 0.74 -17.42
C LEU A 81 -4.38 -0.63 -18.06
N PHE A 82 -3.33 -0.80 -18.87
CA PHE A 82 -2.99 -2.06 -19.50
C PHE A 82 -2.78 -3.18 -18.47
N SER A 83 -2.00 -2.91 -17.41
CA SER A 83 -1.76 -3.88 -16.35
C SER A 83 -3.03 -4.22 -15.55
N CYS A 84 -3.92 -3.25 -15.33
CA CYS A 84 -5.22 -3.46 -14.70
C CYS A 84 -6.10 -4.41 -15.52
N VAL A 85 -6.20 -4.17 -16.83
CA VAL A 85 -6.98 -5.03 -17.75
C VAL A 85 -6.37 -6.43 -17.81
N LEU A 86 -5.04 -6.53 -17.91
CA LEU A 86 -4.32 -7.81 -17.91
C LEU A 86 -4.61 -8.62 -16.63
N SER A 87 -4.45 -8.00 -15.46
CA SER A 87 -4.70 -8.64 -14.17
C SER A 87 -6.17 -9.02 -13.99
N GLY A 88 -7.10 -8.11 -14.29
CA GLY A 88 -8.54 -8.36 -14.16
C GLY A 88 -9.04 -9.48 -15.10
N SER A 89 -8.70 -9.40 -16.39
CA SER A 89 -9.13 -10.41 -17.37
C SER A 89 -8.53 -11.80 -17.08
N SER A 90 -7.27 -11.85 -16.67
CA SER A 90 -6.59 -13.11 -16.34
C SER A 90 -7.16 -13.78 -15.08
N GLN A 91 -7.47 -13.01 -14.02
CA GLN A 91 -8.16 -13.51 -12.84
C GLN A 91 -9.56 -14.03 -13.16
N VAL A 92 -10.34 -13.28 -13.95
CA VAL A 92 -11.67 -13.71 -14.40
C VAL A 92 -11.58 -15.03 -15.16
N ARG A 93 -10.59 -15.16 -16.06
CA ARG A 93 -10.34 -16.41 -16.80
C ARG A 93 -10.02 -17.57 -15.88
N VAL A 94 -9.14 -17.38 -14.90
CA VAL A 94 -8.80 -18.42 -13.90
C VAL A 94 -10.06 -18.87 -13.15
N LEU A 95 -10.86 -17.92 -12.64
CA LEU A 95 -12.04 -18.24 -11.85
C LEU A 95 -13.15 -18.95 -12.63
N PHE A 96 -13.26 -18.71 -13.94
CA PHE A 96 -14.19 -19.42 -14.82
C PHE A 96 -13.72 -20.82 -15.21
N THR A 97 -12.41 -21.03 -15.36
CA THR A 97 -11.84 -22.31 -15.82
C THR A 97 -11.55 -23.30 -14.69
N GLU A 98 -11.64 -22.86 -13.44
CA GLU A 98 -11.25 -23.61 -12.24
C GLU A 98 -12.12 -24.83 -11.90
N HIS A 99 -13.10 -25.19 -12.72
CA HIS A 99 -14.01 -26.30 -12.43
C HIS A 99 -13.36 -27.69 -12.34
N ASN A 100 -12.11 -27.86 -12.79
CA ASN A 100 -11.49 -29.17 -13.00
C ASN A 100 -10.26 -29.47 -12.14
N TYR A 101 -9.97 -28.68 -11.10
CA TYR A 101 -8.76 -28.93 -10.30
C TYR A 101 -8.95 -30.05 -9.27
N PRO A 102 -7.90 -30.87 -9.04
CA PRO A 102 -7.94 -31.94 -8.05
C PRO A 102 -8.20 -31.38 -6.65
N TRP A 103 -8.71 -32.25 -5.78
CA TRP A 103 -8.98 -31.92 -4.39
C TRP A 103 -7.71 -31.38 -3.71
N ALA A 104 -7.89 -30.37 -2.87
CA ALA A 104 -6.83 -29.79 -2.05
C ALA A 104 -7.19 -29.94 -0.56
N PRO A 105 -6.21 -30.13 0.35
CA PRO A 105 -6.46 -30.26 1.79
C PRO A 105 -7.12 -29.01 2.39
N TYR A 106 -6.89 -27.86 1.77
CA TYR A 106 -7.60 -26.61 2.00
C TYR A 106 -7.66 -25.81 0.70
N PHE A 107 -8.79 -25.16 0.48
CA PHE A 107 -9.00 -24.29 -0.67
C PHE A 107 -10.02 -23.23 -0.30
N PRO A 108 -9.82 -21.95 -0.60
CA PRO A 108 -10.77 -20.92 -0.20
C PRO A 108 -12.10 -21.13 -0.93
N ASN A 109 -13.19 -20.75 -0.26
CA ASN A 109 -14.52 -20.79 -0.85
C ASN A 109 -14.57 -19.98 -2.16
N LYS A 110 -15.01 -20.61 -3.26
CA LYS A 110 -15.00 -20.01 -4.61
C LYS A 110 -15.81 -18.71 -4.65
N ILE A 111 -16.96 -18.64 -3.97
CA ILE A 111 -17.82 -17.45 -3.96
C ILE A 111 -17.09 -16.28 -3.29
N PHE A 112 -16.40 -16.52 -2.17
CA PHE A 112 -15.64 -15.49 -1.48
C PHE A 112 -14.50 -14.93 -2.35
N VAL A 113 -13.80 -15.80 -3.07
CA VAL A 113 -12.73 -15.38 -4.01
C VAL A 113 -13.33 -14.53 -5.14
N TRP A 114 -14.46 -14.94 -5.72
CA TRP A 114 -15.16 -14.16 -6.76
C TRP A 114 -15.55 -12.77 -6.29
N ILE A 115 -16.20 -12.68 -5.12
CA ILE A 115 -16.63 -11.40 -4.55
C ILE A 115 -15.42 -10.50 -4.31
N PHE A 116 -14.35 -11.04 -3.73
CA PHE A 116 -13.17 -10.23 -3.40
C PHE A 116 -12.43 -9.77 -4.67
N ALA A 117 -12.27 -10.64 -5.66
CA ALA A 117 -11.68 -10.30 -6.95
C ALA A 117 -12.50 -9.23 -7.68
N ALA A 118 -13.83 -9.36 -7.72
CA ALA A 118 -14.72 -8.39 -8.35
C ALA A 118 -14.67 -7.02 -7.65
N PHE A 119 -14.74 -7.02 -6.31
CA PHE A 119 -14.56 -5.82 -5.50
C PHE A 119 -13.22 -5.14 -5.80
N GLN A 120 -12.14 -5.94 -5.91
CA GLN A 120 -10.82 -5.39 -6.16
C GLN A 120 -10.66 -4.80 -7.56
N ILE A 121 -11.20 -5.45 -8.60
CA ILE A 121 -11.21 -4.91 -9.96
C ILE A 121 -11.97 -3.58 -10.00
N MET A 122 -13.13 -3.50 -9.36
CA MET A 122 -13.92 -2.27 -9.27
C MET A 122 -13.15 -1.16 -8.55
N LEU A 123 -12.54 -1.47 -7.41
CA LEU A 123 -11.79 -0.50 -6.62
C LEU A 123 -10.58 0.04 -7.39
N GLN A 124 -9.86 -0.82 -8.12
CA GLN A 124 -8.75 -0.41 -8.99
C GLN A 124 -9.23 0.47 -10.15
N ALA A 125 -10.35 0.14 -10.78
CA ALA A 125 -10.93 0.95 -11.85
C ALA A 125 -11.34 2.35 -11.35
N ILE A 126 -11.97 2.44 -10.17
CA ILE A 126 -12.32 3.72 -9.53
C ILE A 126 -11.05 4.52 -9.24
N TRP A 127 -10.03 3.89 -8.65
CA TRP A 127 -8.77 4.55 -8.32
C TRP A 127 -8.04 5.09 -9.55
N LEU A 128 -7.90 4.29 -10.61
CA LEU A 128 -7.32 4.75 -11.88
C LEU A 128 -8.17 5.85 -12.53
N GLY A 129 -9.50 5.75 -12.42
CA GLY A 129 -10.42 6.78 -12.88
C GLY A 129 -10.23 8.10 -12.13
N THR A 130 -10.05 8.06 -10.81
CA THR A 130 -9.75 9.26 -10.02
C THR A 130 -8.38 9.86 -10.36
N MET A 131 -7.39 9.00 -10.67
CA MET A 131 -6.04 9.46 -11.01
C MET A 131 -5.95 10.08 -12.41
N PHE A 132 -6.75 9.60 -13.36
CA PHE A 132 -6.69 9.99 -14.78
C PHE A 132 -7.92 10.73 -15.29
N ARG A 133 -8.73 11.31 -14.39
CA ARG A 133 -9.75 12.30 -14.77
C ARG A 133 -9.04 13.56 -15.30
N ILE A 134 -8.58 13.48 -16.54
CA ILE A 134 -8.26 14.63 -17.36
C ILE A 134 -9.61 15.16 -17.79
N ASP A 135 -9.96 16.39 -17.41
CA ASP A 135 -11.16 17.04 -17.92
C ASP A 135 -11.05 17.09 -19.46
N PRO A 136 -11.83 16.27 -20.19
CA PRO A 136 -11.68 16.12 -21.62
C PRO A 136 -12.16 17.37 -22.36
N THR A 137 -12.88 18.25 -21.65
CA THR A 137 -13.41 19.50 -22.18
C THR A 137 -12.33 20.52 -22.51
N GLY A 138 -11.10 20.37 -21.99
CA GLY A 138 -9.95 21.18 -22.39
C GLY A 138 -10.15 22.69 -22.21
N ASP A 139 -11.25 23.14 -21.61
CA ASP A 139 -11.66 24.54 -21.53
C ASP A 139 -10.94 25.27 -20.38
N SER A 140 -9.66 24.93 -20.24
CA SER A 140 -8.60 25.71 -19.59
C SER A 140 -8.45 27.13 -20.19
N THR A 141 -9.18 27.42 -21.27
CA THR A 141 -9.32 28.74 -21.89
C THR A 141 -10.28 29.70 -21.19
N SER A 142 -10.87 29.32 -20.05
CA SER A 142 -11.32 30.34 -19.11
C SER A 142 -10.24 30.56 -18.06
N PRO A 143 -9.21 31.39 -18.31
CA PRO A 143 -8.66 32.16 -17.22
C PRO A 143 -9.80 33.09 -16.83
N ARG A 144 -10.69 32.63 -15.94
CA ARG A 144 -11.27 33.51 -14.95
C ARG A 144 -10.08 33.94 -14.10
N VAL A 145 -9.31 34.86 -14.67
CA VAL A 145 -8.64 35.93 -13.98
C VAL A 145 -9.74 36.45 -13.07
N ARG A 146 -9.76 35.93 -11.85
CA ARG A 146 -10.35 36.59 -10.70
C ARG A 146 -9.50 37.83 -10.55
N ARG A 147 -9.81 38.80 -11.41
CA ARG A 147 -9.54 40.19 -11.23
C ARG A 147 -10.32 40.46 -9.96
N ARG A 148 -9.66 40.24 -8.80
CA ARG A 148 -9.74 41.15 -7.67
C ARG A 148 -9.34 42.51 -8.25
N ARG A 149 -10.24 43.08 -9.05
CA ARG A 149 -10.30 44.50 -9.23
C ARG A 149 -10.58 44.94 -7.80
N GLY A 150 -9.62 45.65 -7.22
CA GLY A 150 -9.88 46.42 -6.03
C GLY A 150 -11.05 47.32 -6.35
N GLU A 151 -12.25 46.82 -6.12
CA GLU A 151 -13.39 47.65 -5.85
C GLU A 151 -13.02 48.28 -4.53
N SER A 152 -12.48 49.49 -4.64
CA SER A 152 -12.30 50.39 -3.52
C SER A 152 -13.64 50.37 -2.79
N ILE A 153 -13.61 49.85 -1.57
CA ILE A 153 -14.68 50.02 -0.61
C ILE A 153 -14.87 51.54 -0.52
N SER A 154 -15.89 52.05 -1.20
CA SER A 154 -16.44 53.34 -0.84
C SER A 154 -16.99 53.15 0.58
N PRO A 155 -16.59 53.99 1.54
CA PRO A 155 -17.36 54.10 2.77
C PRO A 155 -18.74 54.64 2.37
N ILE A 156 -19.80 54.27 3.09
CA ILE A 156 -21.23 54.46 2.77
C ILE A 156 -21.70 53.23 1.96
N GLU A 157 -22.45 52.28 2.50
CA GLU A 157 -23.76 52.47 3.13
C GLU A 157 -24.12 51.22 3.95
N GLU A 158 -24.32 51.44 5.24
CA GLU A 158 -24.77 50.46 6.22
C GLU A 158 -26.30 50.39 6.15
N GLN A 159 -26.89 49.60 5.25
CA GLN A 159 -28.28 49.18 5.38
C GLN A 159 -28.70 48.09 4.39
N GLY A 160 -28.88 46.88 4.94
CA GLY A 160 -29.85 45.90 4.47
C GLY A 160 -29.54 45.19 3.16
N LEU A 161 -28.71 44.15 3.20
CA LEU A 161 -28.75 43.13 2.15
C LEU A 161 -28.52 41.75 2.76
N MET A 162 -29.45 40.86 2.42
CA MET A 162 -29.66 39.55 3.00
C MET A 162 -28.44 38.63 2.96
N ASP A 163 -28.39 37.79 3.99
CA ASP A 163 -27.62 36.57 4.07
C ASP A 163 -27.79 35.72 2.79
N ASP A 164 -26.81 35.77 1.88
CA ASP A 164 -26.71 34.82 0.77
C ASP A 164 -25.58 33.82 1.08
N PRO A 165 -25.88 32.68 1.75
CA PRO A 165 -24.88 31.67 2.14
C PRO A 165 -24.33 30.84 0.96
N GLU A 166 -24.60 31.23 -0.28
CA GLU A 166 -24.30 30.40 -1.46
C GLU A 166 -22.90 30.63 -2.06
N LEU A 167 -22.16 31.65 -1.61
CA LEU A 167 -20.90 32.05 -2.26
C LEU A 167 -19.61 31.37 -1.76
N GLU A 168 -19.63 30.64 -0.62
CA GLU A 168 -18.43 29.95 -0.12
C GLU A 168 -18.28 28.49 -0.62
N LEU A 169 -19.31 27.92 -1.26
CA LEU A 169 -19.25 26.52 -1.73
C LEU A 169 -18.53 26.35 -3.08
N GLY A 170 -18.25 27.44 -3.80
CA GLY A 170 -17.67 27.42 -5.14
C GLY A 170 -16.15 27.28 -5.20
N ASP A 171 -15.41 27.79 -4.20
CA ASP A 171 -13.94 27.91 -4.25
C ASP A 171 -13.20 26.61 -3.84
N MET A 172 -13.88 25.66 -3.19
CA MET A 172 -13.28 24.37 -2.81
C MET A 172 -13.21 23.34 -3.94
N ARG A 173 -13.77 23.63 -5.13
CA ARG A 173 -13.87 22.64 -6.21
C ARG A 173 -12.70 22.68 -7.20
N GLU A 174 -11.90 23.73 -7.23
CA GLU A 174 -10.86 23.94 -8.25
C GLU A 174 -9.43 23.55 -7.81
N GLU A 175 -9.18 23.31 -6.52
CA GLU A 175 -7.90 22.79 -6.01
C GLU A 175 -7.75 21.26 -6.23
N LEU A 176 -8.66 20.65 -7.00
CA LEU A 176 -8.99 19.22 -6.92
C LEU A 176 -8.38 18.33 -8.02
N LEU A 177 -7.48 18.85 -8.87
CA LEU A 177 -7.04 18.12 -10.08
C LEU A 177 -5.52 17.87 -10.21
N GLU A 178 -4.70 18.23 -9.22
CA GLU A 178 -3.34 17.70 -9.17
C GLU A 178 -3.37 16.30 -8.54
N PRO A 179 -2.90 15.25 -9.26
CA PRO A 179 -2.92 13.91 -8.71
C PRO A 179 -2.02 13.85 -7.48
N GLU A 180 -2.51 13.21 -6.44
CA GLU A 180 -1.82 13.24 -5.16
C GLU A 180 -0.44 12.56 -5.26
N PRO A 181 0.63 13.14 -4.67
CA PRO A 181 1.98 12.58 -4.75
C PRO A 181 2.11 11.11 -4.32
N SER A 182 1.24 10.63 -3.43
CA SER A 182 1.18 9.23 -2.98
C SER A 182 0.75 8.27 -4.10
N GLN A 183 -0.20 8.68 -4.96
CA GLN A 183 -0.66 7.90 -6.11
C GLN A 183 0.49 7.64 -7.07
N PHE A 184 1.21 8.70 -7.47
CA PHE A 184 2.37 8.58 -8.34
C PHE A 184 3.50 7.73 -7.76
N ALA A 185 3.71 7.81 -6.43
CA ALA A 185 4.70 6.99 -5.76
C ALA A 185 4.33 5.49 -5.80
N TYR A 186 3.04 5.17 -5.71
CA TYR A 186 2.54 3.80 -5.65
C TYR A 186 2.35 3.13 -7.02
N VAL A 187 1.99 3.89 -8.07
CA VAL A 187 1.69 3.34 -9.41
C VAL A 187 2.72 2.36 -9.98
N PRO A 188 4.05 2.59 -9.89
CA PRO A 188 5.02 1.63 -10.42
C PRO A 188 4.90 0.24 -9.77
N TYR A 189 4.64 0.19 -8.46
CA TYR A 189 4.45 -1.06 -7.73
C TYR A 189 3.13 -1.73 -8.08
N TYR A 190 2.08 -0.93 -8.27
CA TYR A 190 0.79 -1.38 -8.78
C TYR A 190 0.93 -2.07 -10.15
N ILE A 191 1.62 -1.44 -11.11
CA ILE A 191 1.85 -1.98 -12.45
C ILE A 191 2.60 -3.30 -12.38
N VAL A 192 3.72 -3.33 -11.65
CA VAL A 192 4.57 -4.53 -11.51
C VAL A 192 3.80 -5.66 -10.85
N ALA A 193 3.04 -5.39 -9.79
CA ALA A 193 2.24 -6.40 -9.12
C ALA A 193 1.17 -7.00 -10.06
N ASN A 194 0.47 -6.17 -10.83
CA ASN A 194 -0.52 -6.65 -11.80
C ASN A 194 0.09 -7.50 -12.92
N ILE A 195 1.31 -7.19 -13.36
CA ILE A 195 2.05 -8.03 -14.32
C ILE A 195 2.36 -9.39 -13.69
N TRP A 196 2.80 -9.44 -12.43
CA TRP A 196 3.01 -10.70 -11.72
C TRP A 196 1.74 -11.52 -11.56
N MET A 197 0.60 -10.86 -11.32
CA MET A 197 -0.71 -11.52 -11.24
C MET A 197 -1.13 -12.12 -12.60
N GLY A 198 -0.86 -11.41 -13.70
CA GLY A 198 -1.06 -11.94 -15.05
C GLY A 198 -0.17 -13.17 -15.33
N ALA A 199 1.11 -13.11 -14.95
CA ALA A 199 2.05 -14.22 -15.11
C ALA A 199 1.66 -15.46 -14.26
N TRP A 200 1.19 -15.23 -13.02
CA TRP A 200 0.60 -16.27 -12.20
C TRP A 200 -0.58 -16.93 -12.91
N SER A 201 -1.53 -16.14 -13.43
CA SER A 201 -2.72 -16.68 -14.09
C SER A 201 -2.37 -17.57 -15.29
N VAL A 202 -1.41 -17.17 -16.12
CA VAL A 202 -0.97 -17.99 -17.27
C VAL A 202 -0.34 -19.30 -16.82
N THR A 203 0.52 -19.26 -15.80
CA THR A 203 1.21 -20.45 -15.28
C THR A 203 0.29 -21.39 -14.51
N TRP A 204 -0.70 -20.84 -13.80
CA TRP A 204 -1.79 -21.58 -13.15
C TRP A 204 -2.61 -22.36 -14.17
N LEU A 205 -3.08 -21.69 -15.23
CA LEU A 205 -3.84 -22.31 -16.32
C LEU A 205 -3.03 -23.37 -17.08
N SER A 206 -1.70 -23.27 -17.05
CA SER A 206 -0.80 -24.26 -17.65
C SER A 206 -0.54 -25.48 -16.74
N GLY A 207 -1.15 -25.55 -15.56
CA GLY A 207 -0.93 -26.62 -14.57
C GLY A 207 0.44 -26.57 -13.88
N ARG A 208 1.18 -25.46 -14.00
CA ARG A 208 2.55 -25.31 -13.45
C ARG A 208 2.51 -24.62 -12.09
N HIS A 209 1.91 -25.26 -11.09
CA HIS A 209 1.62 -24.68 -9.77
C HIS A 209 2.85 -24.15 -9.02
N ILE A 210 4.01 -24.80 -9.16
CA ILE A 210 5.26 -24.34 -8.53
C ILE A 210 5.74 -23.01 -9.12
N ILE A 211 5.67 -22.86 -10.46
CA ILE A 211 6.04 -21.59 -11.12
C ILE A 211 5.00 -20.52 -10.79
N ALA A 212 3.73 -20.90 -10.72
CA ALA A 212 2.65 -20.02 -10.30
C ALA A 212 2.90 -19.49 -8.87
N GLN A 213 3.36 -20.35 -7.93
CA GLN A 213 3.72 -19.95 -6.57
C GLN A 213 4.83 -18.90 -6.54
N PHE A 214 5.84 -19.06 -7.40
CA PHE A 214 6.94 -18.09 -7.51
C PHE A 214 6.42 -16.70 -7.94
N PHE A 215 5.57 -16.63 -8.96
CA PHE A 215 4.98 -15.35 -9.40
C PHE A 215 4.06 -14.73 -8.34
N LEU A 216 3.28 -15.53 -7.60
CA LEU A 216 2.50 -15.03 -6.47
C LEU A 216 3.37 -14.51 -5.34
N SER A 217 4.50 -15.14 -5.08
CA SER A 217 5.45 -14.68 -4.07
C SER A 217 6.05 -13.32 -4.45
N LEU A 218 6.40 -13.12 -5.73
CA LEU A 218 6.82 -11.82 -6.25
C LEU A 218 5.70 -10.77 -6.20
N ASN A 219 4.46 -11.17 -6.52
CA ASN A 219 3.29 -10.30 -6.41
C ASN A 219 3.06 -9.83 -4.97
N ALA A 220 2.99 -10.76 -4.02
CA ALA A 220 2.81 -10.46 -2.60
C ALA A 220 3.97 -9.60 -2.06
N ALA A 221 5.22 -9.93 -2.39
CA ALA A 221 6.38 -9.13 -2.02
C ALA A 221 6.31 -7.70 -2.57
N THR A 222 5.83 -7.53 -3.81
CA THR A 222 5.65 -6.19 -4.42
C THR A 222 4.58 -5.39 -3.68
N HIS A 223 3.45 -6.01 -3.30
CA HIS A 223 2.40 -5.33 -2.52
C HIS A 223 2.86 -4.98 -1.10
N ILE A 224 3.50 -5.92 -0.40
CA ILE A 224 4.08 -5.69 0.95
C ILE A 224 5.11 -4.56 0.89
N PHE A 225 6.00 -4.57 -0.11
CA PHE A 225 7.00 -3.51 -0.29
C PHE A 225 6.34 -2.17 -0.62
N GLY A 226 5.40 -2.13 -1.57
CA GLY A 226 4.67 -0.92 -1.93
C GLY A 226 3.90 -0.35 -0.74
N LEU A 227 3.28 -1.20 0.08
CA LEU A 227 2.56 -0.79 1.27
C LEU A 227 3.51 -0.25 2.35
N PHE A 228 4.43 -1.06 2.86
CA PHE A 228 5.23 -0.68 4.03
C PHE A 228 6.35 0.32 3.71
N TRP A 229 6.99 0.19 2.55
CA TRP A 229 8.13 1.03 2.21
C TRP A 229 7.72 2.35 1.56
N VAL A 230 6.75 2.32 0.65
CA VAL A 230 6.41 3.51 -0.14
C VAL A 230 5.37 4.35 0.57
N LEU A 231 4.29 3.72 1.04
CA LEU A 231 3.18 4.43 1.69
C LEU A 231 3.46 4.72 3.17
N TYR A 232 4.03 3.78 3.93
CA TYR A 232 4.25 3.97 5.37
C TYR A 232 5.60 4.60 5.75
N ALA A 233 6.73 4.11 5.22
CA ALA A 233 8.05 4.58 5.69
C ALA A 233 8.30 6.07 5.37
N LYS A 234 7.69 6.59 4.31
CA LYS A 234 7.75 8.03 3.98
C LYS A 234 6.56 8.73 4.63
N ARG A 235 6.78 9.40 5.77
CA ARG A 235 5.76 10.21 6.48
C ARG A 235 4.93 11.15 5.57
N LYS A 236 5.50 11.57 4.43
CA LYS A 236 4.84 12.38 3.39
C LYS A 236 3.62 11.72 2.73
N HIS A 237 3.45 10.41 2.86
CA HIS A 237 2.34 9.65 2.26
C HIS A 237 1.48 8.94 3.33
N SER A 238 1.51 9.47 4.55
CA SER A 238 0.65 9.00 5.63
C SER A 238 -0.84 9.10 5.24
N LEU A 239 -1.65 8.22 5.83
CA LEU A 239 -3.07 8.13 5.55
C LEU A 239 -3.76 9.48 5.84
N CYS A 240 -4.30 10.08 4.79
CA CYS A 240 -5.11 11.28 4.80
C CYS A 240 -6.39 11.04 3.98
N ARG A 241 -7.33 11.98 4.04
CA ARG A 241 -8.63 11.83 3.35
C ARG A 241 -8.45 11.75 1.83
N GLU A 242 -7.42 12.42 1.33
CA GLU A 242 -7.07 12.51 -0.08
C GLU A 242 -6.47 11.19 -0.62
N ASN A 243 -5.59 10.51 0.14
CA ASN A 243 -5.01 9.21 -0.27
C ASN A 243 -5.72 7.99 0.26
N PHE A 244 -6.82 8.15 0.98
CA PHE A 244 -7.53 7.01 1.57
C PHE A 244 -7.79 5.91 0.54
N LEU A 245 -8.20 6.29 -0.68
CA LEU A 245 -8.45 5.35 -1.77
C LEU A 245 -7.18 4.59 -2.21
N THR A 246 -6.02 5.26 -2.28
CA THR A 246 -4.74 4.62 -2.62
C THR A 246 -4.33 3.58 -1.59
N HIS A 247 -4.46 3.92 -0.29
CA HIS A 247 -4.19 2.99 0.80
C HIS A 247 -5.17 1.82 0.79
N LEU A 248 -6.46 2.09 0.55
CA LEU A 248 -7.50 1.06 0.45
C LEU A 248 -7.16 0.07 -0.66
N VAL A 249 -6.88 0.55 -1.89
CA VAL A 249 -6.47 -0.29 -3.03
C VAL A 249 -5.23 -1.11 -2.70
N ALA A 250 -4.20 -0.48 -2.12
CA ALA A 250 -2.95 -1.14 -1.81
C ALA A 250 -3.12 -2.27 -0.79
N LYS A 251 -3.90 -2.02 0.27
CA LYS A 251 -4.17 -2.98 1.34
C LYS A 251 -5.04 -4.14 0.87
N THR A 252 -6.12 -3.87 0.16
CA THR A 252 -7.02 -4.93 -0.34
C THR A 252 -6.34 -5.75 -1.43
N SER A 253 -5.49 -5.15 -2.28
CA SER A 253 -4.64 -5.89 -3.22
C SER A 253 -3.65 -6.80 -2.47
N CYS A 254 -3.06 -6.31 -1.38
CA CYS A 254 -2.15 -7.11 -0.55
C CYS A 254 -2.87 -8.32 0.08
N GLY A 255 -4.08 -8.11 0.61
CA GLY A 255 -4.94 -9.21 1.10
C GLY A 255 -5.24 -10.22 0.00
N LEU A 256 -5.72 -9.76 -1.17
CA LEU A 256 -6.01 -10.64 -2.29
C LEU A 256 -4.78 -11.45 -2.77
N ALA A 257 -3.59 -10.83 -2.77
CA ALA A 257 -2.33 -11.52 -3.07
C ALA A 257 -2.01 -12.63 -2.06
N VAL A 258 -2.23 -12.37 -0.77
CA VAL A 258 -2.14 -13.36 0.30
C VAL A 258 -3.15 -14.48 0.03
N LEU A 259 -4.44 -14.18 -0.18
CA LEU A 259 -5.45 -15.21 -0.49
C LEU A 259 -5.04 -16.13 -1.64
N TYR A 260 -4.57 -15.56 -2.76
CA TYR A 260 -4.10 -16.36 -3.89
C TYR A 260 -2.85 -17.18 -3.57
N MET A 261 -1.93 -16.65 -2.75
CA MET A 261 -0.76 -17.39 -2.28
C MET A 261 -1.16 -18.65 -1.52
N TRP A 262 -2.14 -18.56 -0.60
CA TRP A 262 -2.64 -19.73 0.13
C TRP A 262 -3.45 -20.66 -0.76
N LYS A 263 -4.27 -20.12 -1.67
CA LYS A 263 -5.00 -20.91 -2.67
C LYS A 263 -4.05 -21.76 -3.51
N ASN A 264 -2.96 -21.16 -4.01
CA ASN A 264 -1.97 -21.85 -4.81
C ASN A 264 -1.16 -22.85 -3.98
N TRP A 265 -0.82 -22.50 -2.74
CA TRP A 265 -0.18 -23.44 -1.82
C TRP A 265 -1.04 -24.68 -1.57
N GLY A 266 -2.35 -24.52 -1.38
CA GLY A 266 -3.27 -25.66 -1.23
C GLY A 266 -3.31 -26.60 -2.43
N SER A 267 -2.98 -26.11 -3.65
CA SER A 267 -2.85 -26.97 -4.84
C SER A 267 -1.51 -27.69 -4.95
N ILE A 268 -0.49 -27.22 -4.22
CA ILE A 268 0.84 -27.84 -4.17
C ILE A 268 0.93 -28.83 -3.01
N ASP A 269 0.30 -28.48 -1.89
CA ASP A 269 0.25 -29.30 -0.70
C ASP A 269 -0.58 -30.54 -0.99
N ASP A 270 0.07 -31.70 -0.99
CA ASP A 270 -0.57 -32.98 -1.19
C ASP A 270 -1.53 -33.30 -0.02
N ILE A 271 -2.11 -34.50 -0.01
CA ILE A 271 -3.09 -34.98 0.99
C ILE A 271 -2.53 -34.98 2.44
N THR A 272 -1.26 -34.61 2.64
CA THR A 272 -0.65 -34.57 3.95
C THR A 272 -1.31 -33.53 4.86
N PRO A 273 -1.72 -33.93 6.08
CA PRO A 273 -2.20 -32.96 7.06
C PRO A 273 -1.08 -31.97 7.40
N PRO A 274 -1.42 -30.71 7.76
CA PRO A 274 -0.42 -29.71 8.08
C PRO A 274 0.43 -30.15 9.25
N SER A 275 1.73 -29.93 9.11
CA SER A 275 2.64 -30.03 10.23
C SER A 275 2.41 -28.86 11.21
N THR A 276 2.73 -29.08 12.48
CA THR A 276 2.66 -28.02 13.50
C THR A 276 3.50 -26.79 13.13
N PRO A 277 4.74 -26.94 12.61
CA PRO A 277 5.54 -25.80 12.16
C PRO A 277 4.87 -24.98 11.05
N GLU A 278 4.26 -25.62 10.05
CA GLU A 278 3.55 -24.93 8.96
C GLU A 278 2.33 -24.14 9.46
N THR A 279 1.59 -24.72 10.40
CA THR A 279 0.45 -24.07 11.04
C THR A 279 0.89 -22.82 11.81
N VAL A 280 1.96 -22.96 12.61
CA VAL A 280 2.52 -21.84 13.39
C VAL A 280 3.07 -20.76 12.46
N GLN A 281 3.82 -21.14 11.42
CA GLN A 281 4.37 -20.20 10.44
C GLN A 281 3.25 -19.43 9.73
N THR A 282 2.18 -20.12 9.31
CA THR A 282 1.01 -19.50 8.71
C THR A 282 0.39 -18.47 9.66
N GLY A 283 0.15 -18.86 10.92
CA GLY A 283 -0.41 -17.96 11.93
C GLY A 283 0.46 -16.73 12.19
N VAL A 284 1.78 -16.91 12.27
CA VAL A 284 2.74 -15.81 12.44
C VAL A 284 2.68 -14.84 11.27
N ILE A 285 2.60 -15.32 10.01
CA ILE A 285 2.53 -14.43 8.85
C ILE A 285 1.25 -13.58 8.89
N PHE A 286 0.09 -14.19 9.15
CA PHE A 286 -1.18 -13.45 9.24
C PHE A 286 -1.16 -12.41 10.37
N VAL A 287 -0.75 -12.81 11.58
CA VAL A 287 -0.70 -11.90 12.74
C VAL A 287 0.32 -10.77 12.53
N LEU A 288 1.50 -11.07 11.99
CA LEU A 288 2.50 -10.04 11.68
C LEU A 288 1.99 -9.06 10.62
N LEU A 289 1.38 -9.53 9.54
CA LEU A 289 0.82 -8.64 8.52
C LEU A 289 -0.27 -7.73 9.09
N THR A 290 -1.10 -8.24 10.00
CA THR A 290 -2.10 -7.44 10.72
C THR A 290 -1.45 -6.36 11.58
N ILE A 291 -0.52 -6.72 12.47
CA ILE A 291 0.15 -5.76 13.38
C ILE A 291 0.95 -4.73 12.57
N CYS A 292 1.67 -5.17 11.52
CA CYS A 292 2.45 -4.27 10.68
C CYS A 292 1.59 -3.27 9.91
N SER A 293 0.30 -3.55 9.68
CA SER A 293 -0.61 -2.65 8.96
C SER A 293 -0.86 -1.30 9.64
N GLY A 294 -0.44 -1.18 10.90
CA GLY A 294 -0.51 0.04 11.69
C GLY A 294 -1.94 0.33 12.17
N PRO A 295 -2.25 1.59 12.49
CA PRO A 295 -3.52 1.97 13.13
C PRO A 295 -4.76 1.79 12.23
N ASP A 296 -4.57 1.55 10.94
CA ASP A 296 -5.67 1.39 9.99
C ASP A 296 -6.00 -0.09 9.80
N PRO A 297 -7.19 -0.55 10.27
CA PRO A 297 -7.58 -1.95 10.33
C PRO A 297 -7.87 -2.56 8.95
N THR A 298 -7.86 -1.78 7.87
CA THR A 298 -8.28 -2.22 6.52
C THR A 298 -7.57 -3.50 6.05
N LEU A 299 -6.25 -3.62 6.25
CA LEU A 299 -5.52 -4.84 5.87
C LEU A 299 -5.91 -6.01 6.78
N GLY A 300 -6.06 -5.78 8.08
CA GLY A 300 -6.54 -6.80 9.03
C GLY A 300 -7.93 -7.33 8.65
N ILE A 301 -8.85 -6.45 8.25
CA ILE A 301 -10.19 -6.84 7.76
C ILE A 301 -10.09 -7.71 6.50
N ALA A 302 -9.23 -7.33 5.55
CA ALA A 302 -9.00 -8.14 4.34
C ALA A 302 -8.45 -9.53 4.70
N LEU A 303 -7.49 -9.61 5.63
CA LEU A 303 -6.93 -10.89 6.09
C LEU A 303 -7.95 -11.75 6.87
N LEU A 304 -8.85 -11.14 7.66
CA LEU A 304 -9.96 -11.85 8.30
C LEU A 304 -10.94 -12.41 7.27
N TYR A 305 -11.21 -11.66 6.20
CA TYR A 305 -12.01 -12.13 5.07
C TYR A 305 -11.36 -13.33 4.38
N ASP A 306 -10.04 -13.30 4.16
CA ASP A 306 -9.28 -14.40 3.58
C ASP A 306 -9.34 -15.66 4.45
N LEU A 307 -9.15 -15.49 5.77
CA LEU A 307 -9.25 -16.58 6.74
C LEU A 307 -10.66 -17.16 6.79
N LEU A 308 -11.69 -16.32 6.70
CA LEU A 308 -13.09 -16.77 6.63
C LEU A 308 -13.32 -17.58 5.35
N ALA A 309 -12.80 -17.14 4.20
CA ALA A 309 -12.87 -17.88 2.95
C ALA A 309 -12.18 -19.25 3.05
N LEU A 310 -11.02 -19.32 3.70
CA LEU A 310 -10.26 -20.56 3.94
C LEU A 310 -10.94 -21.49 4.96
N MET A 311 -11.58 -20.93 5.98
CA MET A 311 -12.33 -21.68 6.99
C MET A 311 -13.54 -22.38 6.37
N ILE A 312 -14.35 -21.64 5.61
CA ILE A 312 -15.56 -22.17 4.96
C ILE A 312 -15.21 -23.26 3.95
N GLY A 313 -14.11 -23.08 3.22
CA GLY A 313 -13.68 -24.05 2.22
C GLY A 313 -14.62 -24.12 1.01
N GLN A 314 -14.36 -25.05 0.09
CA GLN A 314 -15.27 -25.35 -1.01
C GLN A 314 -16.29 -26.43 -0.60
N PRO A 315 -17.60 -26.20 -0.75
CA PRO A 315 -18.63 -27.15 -0.32
C PRO A 315 -18.53 -28.49 -1.05
N GLU A 316 -18.11 -28.49 -2.32
CA GLU A 316 -17.91 -29.68 -3.13
C GLU A 316 -16.84 -30.61 -2.54
N TYR A 317 -15.86 -30.04 -1.84
CA TYR A 317 -14.72 -30.76 -1.25
C TYR A 317 -14.77 -30.81 0.28
N ALA A 318 -15.90 -30.46 0.91
CA ALA A 318 -16.03 -30.41 2.36
C ALA A 318 -15.67 -31.76 3.04
N LYS A 319 -15.92 -32.89 2.37
CA LYS A 319 -15.52 -34.24 2.86
C LYS A 319 -14.01 -34.45 2.93
N HIS A 320 -13.24 -33.74 2.10
CA HIS A 320 -11.80 -33.88 1.97
C HIS A 320 -11.03 -32.75 2.66
N GLN A 321 -11.72 -31.72 3.15
CA GLN A 321 -11.09 -30.64 3.89
C GLN A 321 -10.43 -31.18 5.16
N SER A 322 -9.14 -30.89 5.34
CA SER A 322 -8.41 -31.34 6.51
C SER A 322 -8.96 -30.66 7.76
N ALA A 323 -9.51 -31.45 8.68
CA ALA A 323 -10.01 -30.97 9.97
C ALA A 323 -8.92 -30.28 10.81
N LYS A 324 -7.63 -30.52 10.52
CA LYS A 324 -6.52 -29.80 11.15
C LYS A 324 -6.37 -28.38 10.57
N TRP A 325 -6.40 -28.24 9.24
CA TRP A 325 -6.36 -26.93 8.59
C TRP A 325 -7.55 -26.06 8.97
N HIS A 326 -8.76 -26.63 8.99
CA HIS A 326 -9.96 -25.89 9.42
C HIS A 326 -9.83 -25.33 10.84
N ARG A 327 -9.36 -26.15 11.80
CA ARG A 327 -9.09 -25.71 13.17
C ARG A 327 -7.96 -24.68 13.24
N ALA A 328 -6.90 -24.86 12.46
CA ALA A 328 -5.81 -23.90 12.37
C ALA A 328 -6.32 -22.51 11.93
N PHE A 329 -7.12 -22.44 10.86
CA PHE A 329 -7.65 -21.17 10.40
C PHE A 329 -8.59 -20.50 11.41
N ILE A 330 -9.38 -21.27 12.18
CA ILE A 330 -10.18 -20.73 13.30
C ILE A 330 -9.29 -20.06 14.34
N TYR A 331 -8.22 -20.74 14.79
CA TYR A 331 -7.32 -20.17 15.78
C TYR A 331 -6.60 -18.92 15.25
N ILE A 332 -6.15 -18.95 13.99
CA ILE A 332 -5.51 -17.80 13.35
C ILE A 332 -6.50 -16.63 13.22
N PHE A 333 -7.74 -16.89 12.83
CA PHE A 333 -8.81 -15.88 12.76
C PHE A 333 -9.03 -15.20 14.11
N ILE A 334 -9.13 -15.97 15.20
CA ILE A 334 -9.26 -15.43 16.55
C ILE A 334 -8.03 -14.58 16.92
N CYS A 335 -6.82 -15.08 16.66
CA CYS A 335 -5.59 -14.34 16.95
C CYS A 335 -5.51 -13.01 16.18
N VAL A 336 -5.85 -13.01 14.88
CA VAL A 336 -5.89 -11.80 14.05
C VAL A 336 -6.95 -10.82 14.55
N ALA A 337 -8.15 -11.30 14.89
CA ALA A 337 -9.21 -10.45 15.42
C ALA A 337 -8.81 -9.81 16.77
N LEU A 338 -8.18 -10.58 17.66
CA LEU A 338 -7.66 -10.07 18.92
C LEU A 338 -6.54 -9.04 18.72
N ALA A 339 -5.62 -9.28 17.78
CA ALA A 339 -4.58 -8.32 17.43
C ALA A 339 -5.19 -7.00 16.93
N MET A 340 -6.19 -7.06 16.04
CA MET A 340 -6.89 -5.86 15.57
C MET A 340 -7.61 -5.10 16.69
N VAL A 341 -8.28 -5.81 17.61
CA VAL A 341 -8.93 -5.18 18.76
C VAL A 341 -7.89 -4.52 19.67
N GLY A 342 -6.76 -5.19 19.90
CA GLY A 342 -5.61 -4.65 20.64
C GLY A 342 -5.07 -3.37 20.01
N ASP A 343 -4.84 -3.37 18.70
CA ASP A 343 -4.37 -2.21 17.95
C ASP A 343 -5.37 -1.05 18.03
N LEU A 344 -6.67 -1.32 17.93
CA LEU A 344 -7.70 -0.30 18.04
C LEU A 344 -7.76 0.33 19.44
N ILE A 345 -7.67 -0.49 20.49
CA ILE A 345 -7.63 -0.02 21.88
C ILE A 345 -6.36 0.81 22.13
N TRP A 346 -5.21 0.35 21.63
CA TRP A 346 -3.95 1.05 21.73
C TRP A 346 -4.01 2.42 21.07
N CYS A 347 -4.54 2.49 19.84
CA CYS A 347 -4.70 3.74 19.10
C CYS A 347 -5.64 4.71 19.83
N ALA A 348 -6.79 4.21 20.33
CA ALA A 348 -7.72 5.04 21.11
C ALA A 348 -7.07 5.58 22.39
N GLY A 349 -6.27 4.77 23.07
CA GLY A 349 -5.50 5.19 24.25
C GLY A 349 -4.47 6.27 23.94
N TRP A 350 -3.73 6.11 22.84
CA TRP A 350 -2.73 7.08 22.38
C TRP A 350 -3.37 8.44 22.04
N VAL A 351 -4.46 8.45 21.26
CA VAL A 351 -5.19 9.68 20.90
C VAL A 351 -5.70 10.40 22.15
N ARG A 352 -6.28 9.65 23.10
CA ARG A 352 -6.75 10.22 24.38
C ARG A 352 -5.60 10.86 25.16
N GLY A 353 -4.43 10.20 25.19
CA GLY A 353 -3.24 10.72 25.85
C GLY A 353 -2.68 12.00 25.23
N GLU A 354 -2.67 12.13 23.91
CA GLU A 354 -2.27 13.37 23.22
C GLU A 354 -3.27 14.50 23.47
N MET A 355 -4.58 14.21 23.43
CA MET A 355 -5.62 15.20 23.73
C MET A 355 -5.50 15.73 25.16
N GLN A 356 -5.28 14.86 26.15
CA GLN A 356 -5.05 15.27 27.54
C GLN A 356 -3.78 16.11 27.69
N ARG A 357 -2.70 15.76 26.98
CA ARG A 357 -1.47 16.57 26.96
C ARG A 357 -1.73 17.97 26.39
N GLY A 358 -2.46 18.08 25.28
CA GLY A 358 -2.86 19.37 24.72
C GLY A 358 -3.69 20.22 25.68
N ILE A 359 -4.69 19.63 26.35
CA ILE A 359 -5.51 20.32 27.36
C ILE A 359 -4.66 20.77 28.55
N SER A 360 -3.71 19.92 28.99
CA SER A 360 -2.83 20.26 30.11
C SER A 360 -1.89 21.43 29.80
N MET A 361 -1.43 21.56 28.55
CA MET A 361 -0.63 22.70 28.08
C MET A 361 -1.46 23.99 28.04
N LEU A 362 -2.72 23.92 27.58
CA LEU A 362 -3.64 25.06 27.62
C LEU A 362 -3.95 25.52 29.05
N ARG A 363 -4.05 24.58 30.00
CA ARG A 363 -4.36 24.87 31.42
C ARG A 363 -3.17 25.44 32.19
N ARG A 364 -1.92 25.08 31.85
CA ARG A 364 -0.70 25.53 32.57
C ARG A 364 -0.26 26.97 32.27
N GLY A 365 -1.11 27.74 31.61
CA GLY A 365 -0.82 29.12 31.27
C GLY A 365 -0.31 29.20 29.85
N GLY A 366 -1.24 29.41 28.92
CA GLY A 366 -0.89 30.26 27.77
C GLY A 366 -0.22 31.52 28.33
N PRO A 367 0.82 32.05 27.67
CA PRO A 367 1.53 33.22 28.13
C PRO A 367 0.47 34.24 28.56
N VAL A 368 0.49 34.60 29.84
CA VAL A 368 -0.28 35.73 30.33
C VAL A 368 0.23 36.87 29.47
N LEU A 369 -0.54 37.21 28.44
CA LEU A 369 -0.43 38.48 27.75
C LEU A 369 -0.67 39.48 28.87
N SER A 370 0.41 39.85 29.55
CA SER A 370 0.37 40.87 30.56
C SER A 370 -0.14 42.08 29.82
N SER A 371 -1.40 42.41 30.09
CA SER A 371 -2.04 43.68 29.84
C SER A 371 -1.25 44.74 30.61
N GLY A 372 -0.02 44.98 30.18
CA GLY A 372 0.89 46.00 30.64
C GLY A 372 0.88 47.09 29.59
N SER A 373 -0.08 48.01 29.75
CA SER A 373 0.04 49.44 29.49
C SER A 373 1.35 49.90 28.84
N GLY A 374 1.21 50.43 27.62
CA GLY A 374 1.76 51.71 27.16
C GLY A 374 3.14 52.18 27.66
N SER A 375 3.96 52.56 26.67
CA SER A 375 5.19 53.37 26.79
C SER A 375 6.46 52.57 27.15
N ALA A 376 7.16 52.13 26.10
CA ALA A 376 8.63 52.18 25.92
C ALA A 376 9.07 51.07 24.94
N ILE A 377 8.79 51.25 23.64
CA ILE A 377 9.48 50.51 22.58
C ILE A 377 10.39 51.50 21.87
N SER A 378 11.51 51.80 22.53
CA SER A 378 12.72 52.34 21.92
C SER A 378 13.84 52.00 22.89
N SER A 379 14.87 51.30 22.41
CA SER A 379 16.11 50.88 23.13
C SER A 379 16.23 49.45 23.70
N ALA A 380 15.78 48.43 22.96
CA ALA A 380 16.28 47.06 23.19
C ALA A 380 16.55 46.34 21.85
N LEU A 381 17.51 46.89 21.11
CA LEU A 381 18.12 46.31 19.93
C LEU A 381 19.63 46.20 20.19
N THR A 382 20.01 45.36 21.16
CA THR A 382 21.41 44.97 21.34
C THR A 382 21.49 43.64 22.07
N GLU A 383 22.15 42.70 21.39
CA GLU A 383 22.80 41.50 21.93
C GLU A 383 21.90 40.31 22.34
N VAL A 384 21.57 39.48 21.35
CA VAL A 384 21.37 38.04 21.56
C VAL A 384 22.71 37.35 21.36
N PRO A 385 23.31 36.71 22.38
CA PRO A 385 24.50 35.90 22.20
C PRO A 385 24.14 34.59 21.50
N ILE A 386 24.78 34.34 20.37
CA ILE A 386 24.77 33.06 19.67
C ILE A 386 25.60 32.08 20.51
N HIS A 387 24.95 31.25 21.32
CA HIS A 387 25.55 30.05 21.88
C HIS A 387 25.17 28.84 21.00
N GLY A 388 26.08 28.52 20.08
CA GLY A 388 26.05 27.29 19.32
C GLY A 388 26.49 26.11 20.20
N HIS A 389 25.53 25.31 20.65
CA HIS A 389 25.83 23.97 21.13
C HIS A 389 25.92 23.02 19.93
N ALA A 390 27.15 22.82 19.46
CA ALA A 390 27.50 21.68 18.62
C ALA A 390 27.37 20.40 19.47
N MET A 391 26.45 19.51 19.10
CA MET A 391 26.49 18.13 19.57
C MET A 391 27.74 17.46 19.00
N ARG A 392 28.73 17.23 19.87
CA ARG A 392 29.82 16.28 19.63
C ARG A 392 29.23 14.88 19.53
N PRO A 393 29.55 14.09 18.49
CA PRO A 393 29.32 12.66 18.53
C PRO A 393 30.33 12.05 19.53
N SER A 394 29.84 11.32 20.54
CA SER A 394 30.71 10.46 21.34
C SER A 394 31.11 9.25 20.49
N SER A 395 32.32 9.30 19.95
CA SER A 395 33.10 8.08 19.77
C SER A 395 33.41 7.52 21.16
N ASP A 396 33.21 6.22 21.33
CA ASP A 396 33.79 5.31 22.34
C ASP A 396 32.72 4.35 22.88
N VAL A 397 32.31 3.41 22.02
CA VAL A 397 31.80 2.11 22.45
C VAL A 397 32.53 1.09 21.58
N GLU A 398 33.49 0.40 22.19
CA GLU A 398 34.16 -0.75 21.58
C GLU A 398 33.13 -1.85 21.23
N PRO A 399 33.29 -2.55 20.12
CA PRO A 399 32.50 -3.73 19.84
C PRO A 399 32.94 -4.87 20.77
N GLU A 400 32.07 -5.27 21.69
CA GLU A 400 32.18 -6.58 22.35
C GLU A 400 32.21 -7.67 21.26
N GLU A 401 33.34 -8.37 21.15
CA GLU A 401 33.48 -9.60 20.40
C GLU A 401 32.54 -10.67 20.99
N VAL A 402 31.36 -10.83 20.38
CA VAL A 402 30.54 -12.02 20.58
C VAL A 402 31.24 -13.19 19.91
N SER A 403 32.05 -13.89 20.69
CA SER A 403 32.65 -15.18 20.37
C SER A 403 31.57 -16.19 20.01
N MET A 404 31.42 -16.49 18.71
CA MET A 404 30.64 -17.62 18.24
C MET A 404 31.36 -18.92 18.59
N LEU A 405 30.88 -19.61 19.62
CA LEU A 405 31.20 -21.01 19.92
C LEU A 405 30.79 -21.90 18.74
N PRO A 406 31.65 -22.81 18.25
CA PRO A 406 31.26 -23.80 17.27
C PRO A 406 30.43 -24.89 17.96
N LEU A 407 29.13 -24.94 17.68
CA LEU A 407 28.30 -26.11 17.98
C LEU A 407 28.73 -27.27 17.08
N SER A 408 29.66 -28.07 17.59
CA SER A 408 29.99 -29.38 17.08
C SER A 408 28.83 -30.34 17.38
N LEU A 409 27.92 -30.50 16.42
CA LEU A 409 26.92 -31.56 16.44
C LEU A 409 27.55 -32.83 15.86
N LYS A 410 28.24 -33.56 16.74
CA LYS A 410 28.60 -34.96 16.55
C LYS A 410 27.56 -35.76 17.32
N GLY A 411 26.69 -36.47 16.60
CA GLY A 411 25.57 -37.21 17.18
C GLY A 411 25.02 -38.25 16.23
N ASP A 412 25.71 -39.39 16.20
CA ASP A 412 25.20 -40.76 16.11
C ASP A 412 24.05 -41.08 15.14
N ALA A 413 24.45 -41.58 13.98
CA ALA A 413 23.62 -42.40 13.11
C ALA A 413 23.45 -43.81 13.70
N THR A 414 22.55 -43.97 14.68
CA THR A 414 22.02 -45.28 15.05
C THR A 414 20.77 -45.60 14.25
N ARG A 415 20.99 -46.30 13.13
CA ARG A 415 20.33 -47.56 12.75
C ARG A 415 18.99 -47.84 13.46
N MET A 416 17.88 -47.54 12.79
CA MET A 416 16.63 -48.29 12.96
C MET A 416 16.07 -48.62 11.57
N GLY A 417 16.24 -49.89 11.20
CA GLY A 417 15.53 -50.49 10.10
C GLY A 417 14.15 -50.90 10.58
N HIS A 418 13.11 -50.35 9.95
CA HIS A 418 11.81 -50.99 9.90
C HIS A 418 11.44 -51.19 8.44
N GLY A 419 11.44 -52.47 8.05
CA GLY A 419 10.96 -52.92 6.76
C GLY A 419 9.46 -52.68 6.67
N TYR A 420 9.04 -52.05 5.58
CA TYR A 420 7.68 -52.20 5.08
C TYR A 420 7.73 -53.26 3.99
N GLU A 421 7.23 -54.43 4.36
CA GLU A 421 6.94 -55.56 3.50
C GLU A 421 5.75 -55.18 2.60
N ILE A 422 6.01 -55.05 1.29
CA ILE A 422 4.97 -54.84 0.28
C ILE A 422 4.38 -56.21 -0.04
N ASP A 423 3.21 -56.46 0.53
CA ASP A 423 2.42 -57.66 0.30
C ASP A 423 1.85 -57.62 -1.13
N ARG A 424 2.45 -58.43 -2.02
CA ARG A 424 1.95 -58.67 -3.39
C ARG A 424 0.89 -59.77 -3.32
N GLY A 425 -0.35 -59.35 -3.05
CA GLY A 425 -1.55 -60.16 -3.20
C GLY A 425 -1.83 -60.51 -4.67
N ARG A 426 -1.35 -61.68 -5.07
CA ARG A 426 -1.69 -62.41 -6.29
C ARG A 426 -3.12 -62.93 -6.14
N SER A 427 -4.04 -62.51 -7.02
CA SER A 427 -5.32 -63.20 -7.20
C SER A 427 -5.57 -63.42 -8.67
N ALA A 428 -5.39 -64.68 -9.07
CA ALA A 428 -5.81 -65.21 -10.34
C ALA A 428 -7.34 -65.36 -10.31
N GLY A 429 -8.01 -64.76 -11.29
CA GLY A 429 -9.41 -64.99 -11.60
C GLY A 429 -9.55 -65.02 -13.11
N ALA A 430 -9.47 -66.22 -13.67
CA ALA A 430 -9.73 -66.48 -15.08
C ALA A 430 -11.24 -66.33 -15.34
N VAL A 431 -11.60 -65.41 -16.24
CA VAL A 431 -12.89 -65.47 -16.96
C VAL A 431 -12.58 -65.30 -18.44
N SER A 432 -13.03 -66.32 -19.17
CA SER A 432 -12.96 -66.52 -20.61
C SER A 432 -14.07 -65.74 -21.32
N GLY A 433 -13.77 -65.23 -22.53
CA GLY A 433 -14.69 -64.58 -23.47
C GLY A 433 -13.96 -63.47 -24.22
N SER A 434 -13.28 -63.77 -25.34
CA SER A 434 -13.85 -63.79 -26.70
C SER A 434 -14.61 -62.50 -27.01
N ASP A 435 -13.93 -61.49 -27.56
CA ASP A 435 -14.04 -61.18 -28.98
C ASP A 435 -13.10 -60.03 -29.35
N ASN A 436 -12.31 -60.28 -30.39
CA ASN A 436 -11.43 -59.32 -31.02
C ASN A 436 -12.28 -58.34 -31.83
N ASP A 437 -12.22 -57.06 -31.51
CA ASP A 437 -12.25 -56.05 -32.55
C ASP A 437 -11.10 -55.05 -32.37
N VAL A 438 -10.31 -55.01 -33.42
CA VAL A 438 -9.13 -54.20 -33.66
C VAL A 438 -9.59 -52.78 -33.96
N ILE A 439 -9.05 -51.77 -33.26
CA ILE A 439 -8.64 -50.49 -33.83
C ILE A 439 -7.63 -49.85 -32.85
N GLY A 440 -6.40 -49.70 -33.32
CA GLY A 440 -5.34 -49.00 -32.62
C GLY A 440 -5.59 -47.49 -32.62
N PHE A 441 -5.37 -46.85 -31.47
CA PHE A 441 -5.28 -45.40 -31.37
C PHE A 441 -3.88 -45.01 -30.87
N ALA A 442 -2.95 -44.94 -31.82
CA ALA A 442 -1.67 -44.27 -31.66
C ALA A 442 -1.76 -42.92 -32.39
N GLY A 443 -1.40 -41.84 -31.66
CA GLY A 443 -0.98 -40.57 -32.26
C GLY A 443 -2.10 -39.60 -32.64
N ARG A 444 -2.32 -38.58 -31.80
CA ARG A 444 -2.82 -37.29 -32.29
C ARG A 444 -2.14 -36.13 -31.55
N LEU A 445 -1.00 -35.74 -32.11
CA LEU A 445 -0.47 -34.38 -32.06
C LEU A 445 -1.25 -33.54 -33.09
N GLY A 446 -1.63 -32.33 -32.70
CA GLY A 446 -1.96 -31.24 -33.63
C GLY A 446 -3.42 -31.15 -34.08
N GLN A 447 -4.16 -30.22 -33.49
CA GLN A 447 -4.82 -29.10 -34.18
C GLN A 447 -5.69 -28.36 -33.18
N ALA A 448 -5.25 -27.15 -32.83
CA ALA A 448 -6.07 -26.14 -32.20
C ALA A 448 -6.28 -25.04 -33.25
N GLU A 449 -7.43 -25.10 -33.93
CA GLU A 449 -8.03 -23.97 -34.63
C GLU A 449 -9.51 -23.95 -34.24
N GLU A 450 -10.01 -22.72 -34.06
CA GLU A 450 -11.37 -22.33 -33.66
C GLU A 450 -11.77 -22.72 -32.23
N TRP A 451 -11.69 -21.75 -31.31
CA TRP A 451 -12.79 -21.19 -30.50
C TRP A 451 -12.23 -20.09 -29.57
#